data_AF-A0A0F9QXR0-F1
#
_entry.id   AF-A0A0F9QXR0-F1
#
_cell.length_a   1.000
_cell.length_b   1.000
_cell.length_c   1.000
_cell.angle_alpha   90.00
_cell.angle_beta   90.00
_cell.angle_gamma   90.00
#
_symmetry.space_group_name_H-M   'P 1'
#
loop_
_entity.id
_entity.type
_entity.pdbx_description
1 polymer ?
#
loop_
_entity_poly.entity_id
_entity_poly.type
_entity_poly.pdbx_seq_one_letter_code
_entity_poly.pdbx_strand_id
1 'polypeptide(L)'
;MKTCPGCKQKFPVTAEYFYTDRNRKTGLTPRCKGCLRKQTSTYAKSDRGRRKRKQYNSKHCKNYYATVNGHLRIIFNAMLQRCYNPNCKDYKYYGRRGIKVCFTSDGFVNYVVNVLHVDPRDLTIDRIDNDGNYEPDNIRFVTMRENNKNKGARR
;
A
#
# COMPACT_ATOMS: atom_id res chain seq x y z
N MET A 1 -9.76 -35.34 26.40
CA MET A 1 -10.53 -34.97 25.17
C MET A 1 -11.40 -33.76 25.47
N LYS A 2 -11.62 -32.86 24.49
CA LYS A 2 -12.49 -31.68 24.59
C LYS A 2 -13.45 -31.61 23.40
N THR A 3 -14.71 -31.27 23.68
CA THR A 3 -15.73 -31.07 22.64
C THR A 3 -15.68 -29.66 22.07
N CYS A 4 -15.58 -29.53 20.75
CA CYS A 4 -15.67 -28.24 20.06
C CYS A 4 -17.14 -27.74 20.10
N PRO A 5 -17.43 -26.54 20.64
CA PRO A 5 -18.81 -26.04 20.71
C PRO A 5 -19.40 -25.69 19.32
N GLY A 6 -18.55 -25.57 18.29
CA GLY A 6 -18.96 -25.26 16.91
C GLY A 6 -19.44 -26.48 16.12
N CYS A 7 -18.63 -27.54 16.04
CA CYS A 7 -18.97 -28.77 15.29
C CYS A 7 -19.42 -29.94 16.17
N LYS A 8 -19.40 -29.78 17.51
CA LYS A 8 -19.77 -30.81 18.51
C LYS A 8 -18.92 -32.08 18.51
N GLN A 9 -17.84 -32.14 17.72
CA GLN A 9 -16.87 -33.24 17.72
C GLN A 9 -15.90 -33.15 18.90
N LYS A 10 -15.44 -34.32 19.38
CA LYS A 10 -14.42 -34.46 20.43
C LYS A 10 -13.02 -34.50 19.82
N PHE A 11 -12.09 -33.71 20.35
CA PHE A 11 -10.71 -33.65 19.90
C PHE A 11 -9.73 -33.79 21.08
N PRO A 12 -8.49 -34.28 20.85
CA PRO A 12 -7.40 -34.16 21.79
C PRO A 12 -7.15 -32.68 22.18
N VAL A 13 -6.80 -32.44 23.45
CA VAL A 13 -6.56 -31.08 23.98
C VAL A 13 -5.14 -30.64 23.63
N THR A 14 -4.87 -30.49 22.33
CA THR A 14 -3.53 -30.19 21.82
C THR A 14 -3.56 -28.99 20.87
N ALA A 15 -2.40 -28.37 20.67
CA ALA A 15 -2.19 -27.29 19.72
C ALA A 15 -2.34 -27.74 18.25
N GLU A 16 -2.50 -29.03 17.99
CA GLU A 16 -2.83 -29.57 16.68
C GLU A 16 -4.28 -29.20 16.28
N TYR A 17 -5.24 -29.39 17.19
CA TYR A 17 -6.67 -29.20 16.93
C TYR A 17 -7.22 -27.84 17.39
N PHE A 18 -6.55 -27.18 18.32
CA PHE A 18 -6.94 -25.87 18.87
C PHE A 18 -5.80 -24.86 18.70
N TYR A 19 -6.11 -23.57 18.58
CA TYR A 19 -5.07 -22.55 18.59
C TYR A 19 -4.66 -22.25 20.04
N THR A 20 -3.41 -21.85 20.24
CA THR A 20 -2.94 -21.33 21.52
C THR A 20 -3.55 -19.97 21.81
N ASP A 21 -4.00 -19.75 23.04
CA ASP A 21 -4.57 -18.49 23.50
C ASP A 21 -4.04 -18.18 24.89
N ARG A 22 -3.08 -17.24 24.95
CA ARG A 22 -2.40 -16.84 26.18
C ARG A 22 -3.33 -16.15 27.18
N ASN A 23 -4.51 -15.70 26.74
CA ASN A 23 -5.48 -15.01 27.59
C ASN A 23 -6.47 -15.98 28.25
N ARG A 24 -6.39 -17.28 27.97
CA ARG A 24 -7.27 -18.31 28.52
C ARG A 24 -6.54 -19.12 29.58
N LYS A 25 -7.22 -19.44 30.68
CA LYS A 25 -6.71 -20.37 31.72
C LYS A 25 -6.24 -21.72 31.16
N THR A 26 -6.89 -22.22 30.10
CA THR A 26 -6.54 -23.51 29.46
C THR A 26 -5.43 -23.40 28.41
N GLY A 27 -4.95 -22.19 28.10
CA GLY A 27 -3.95 -21.94 27.06
C GLY A 27 -4.41 -22.24 25.63
N LEU A 28 -5.64 -22.72 25.42
CA LEU A 28 -6.18 -23.15 24.12
C LEU A 28 -7.55 -22.55 23.83
N THR A 29 -7.83 -22.30 22.55
CA THR A 29 -9.12 -21.79 22.10
C THR A 29 -10.26 -22.78 22.41
N PRO A 30 -11.50 -22.30 22.63
CA PRO A 30 -12.65 -23.16 22.91
C PRO A 30 -13.09 -23.98 21.69
N ARG A 31 -12.99 -23.40 20.49
CA ARG A 31 -13.36 -24.02 19.21
C ARG A 31 -12.13 -24.62 18.53
N CYS A 32 -12.33 -25.72 17.80
CA CYS A 32 -11.28 -26.31 16.97
C CYS A 32 -10.86 -25.34 15.84
N LYS A 33 -9.64 -25.52 15.31
CA LYS A 33 -9.08 -24.69 14.24
C LYS A 33 -10.00 -24.59 13.03
N GLY A 34 -10.63 -25.68 12.63
CA GLY A 34 -11.58 -25.72 11.51
C GLY A 34 -12.78 -24.81 11.72
N CYS A 35 -13.43 -24.92 12.89
CA CYS A 35 -14.56 -24.06 13.25
C CYS A 35 -14.16 -22.58 13.37
N LEU A 36 -12.98 -22.28 13.92
CA LEU A 36 -12.48 -20.91 14.01
C LEU A 36 -12.19 -20.31 12.64
N ARG A 37 -11.53 -21.05 11.74
CA ARG A 37 -11.29 -20.59 10.36
C ARG A 37 -12.61 -20.26 9.63
N LYS A 38 -13.60 -21.14 9.76
CA LYS A 38 -14.95 -20.92 9.20
C LYS A 38 -15.59 -19.66 9.80
N GLN A 39 -15.58 -19.52 11.12
CA GLN A 39 -16.14 -18.36 11.82
C GLN A 39 -15.48 -17.04 11.42
N THR A 40 -14.14 -17.01 11.33
CA THR A 40 -13.40 -15.82 10.90
C THR A 40 -13.73 -15.47 9.45
N SER A 41 -13.81 -16.47 8.57
CA SER A 41 -14.18 -16.28 7.16
C SER A 41 -15.60 -15.73 7.00
N THR A 42 -16.58 -16.27 7.73
CA THR A 42 -17.95 -15.76 7.69
C THR A 42 -18.06 -14.35 8.24
N TYR A 43 -17.39 -14.05 9.36
CA TYR A 43 -17.32 -12.69 9.90
C TYR A 43 -16.71 -11.71 8.90
N ALA A 44 -15.58 -12.06 8.26
CA ALA A 44 -14.93 -11.19 7.28
C ALA A 44 -15.83 -10.86 6.08
N LYS A 45 -16.72 -11.79 5.69
CA LYS A 45 -17.67 -11.60 4.58
C LYS A 45 -18.94 -10.86 5.00
N SER A 46 -19.29 -10.84 6.28
CA SER A 46 -20.45 -10.11 6.82
C SER A 46 -20.34 -8.60 6.58
N ASP A 47 -21.48 -7.90 6.48
CA ASP A 47 -21.51 -6.44 6.35
C ASP A 47 -20.73 -5.75 7.49
N ARG A 48 -20.91 -6.21 8.74
CA ARG A 48 -20.16 -5.72 9.91
C ARG A 48 -18.66 -5.90 9.74
N GLY A 49 -18.21 -7.06 9.25
CA GLY A 49 -16.79 -7.32 8.99
C GLY A 49 -16.23 -6.44 7.89
N ARG A 50 -16.97 -6.27 6.78
CA ARG A 50 -16.60 -5.38 5.68
C ARG A 50 -16.49 -3.92 6.13
N ARG A 51 -17.47 -3.42 6.90
CA ARG A 51 -17.46 -2.05 7.46
C ARG A 51 -16.28 -1.83 8.39
N LYS A 52 -16.04 -2.75 9.32
CA LYS A 52 -14.89 -2.66 10.24
C LYS A 52 -13.56 -2.65 9.49
N ARG A 53 -13.40 -3.51 8.47
CA ARG A 53 -12.22 -3.52 7.61
C ARG A 53 -12.05 -2.22 6.83
N LYS A 54 -13.12 -1.69 6.24
CA LYS A 54 -13.10 -0.40 5.51
C LYS A 54 -12.66 0.74 6.43
N GLN A 55 -13.19 0.80 7.65
CA GLN A 55 -12.82 1.80 8.66
C GLN A 55 -11.36 1.65 9.12
N TYR A 56 -10.90 0.42 9.37
CA TYR A 56 -9.50 0.17 9.72
C TYR A 56 -8.55 0.58 8.59
N ASN A 57 -8.82 0.14 7.36
CA ASN A 57 -8.00 0.47 6.20
C ASN A 57 -8.00 1.98 5.93
N SER A 58 -9.14 2.66 6.06
CA SER A 58 -9.18 4.10 5.86
C SER A 58 -8.33 4.85 6.90
N LYS A 59 -8.35 4.43 8.18
CA LYS A 59 -7.50 5.02 9.22
C LYS A 59 -6.02 4.72 8.99
N HIS A 60 -5.69 3.45 8.73
CA HIS A 60 -4.30 3.00 8.60
C HIS A 60 -3.64 3.55 7.34
N CYS A 61 -4.34 3.54 6.19
CA CYS A 61 -3.83 4.12 4.96
C CYS A 61 -3.65 5.64 5.09
N LYS A 62 -4.60 6.37 5.71
CA LYS A 62 -4.46 7.82 5.93
C LYS A 62 -3.22 8.16 6.74
N ASN A 63 -2.97 7.45 7.83
CA ASN A 63 -1.82 7.70 8.68
C ASN A 63 -0.50 7.36 7.96
N TYR A 64 -0.48 6.24 7.22
CA TYR A 64 0.70 5.83 6.48
C TYR A 64 1.05 6.85 5.38
N TYR A 65 0.07 7.26 4.58
CA TYR A 65 0.27 8.23 3.50
C TYR A 65 0.57 9.66 3.97
N ALA A 66 0.33 9.97 5.25
CA ALA A 66 0.76 11.22 5.87
C ALA A 66 2.27 11.26 6.19
N THR A 67 2.95 10.11 6.20
CA THR A 67 4.42 10.06 6.37
C THR A 67 5.13 10.37 5.07
N VAL A 68 6.38 10.86 5.15
CA VAL A 68 7.24 11.10 3.97
C VAL A 68 7.33 9.84 3.10
N ASN A 69 7.66 8.69 3.69
CA ASN A 69 7.77 7.42 2.96
C ASN A 69 6.46 6.98 2.31
N GLY A 70 5.34 7.17 3.00
CA GLY A 70 4.01 6.87 2.44
C GLY A 70 3.68 7.76 1.26
N HIS A 71 3.97 9.06 1.36
CA HIS A 71 3.76 10.02 0.29
C HIS A 71 4.64 9.71 -0.93
N LEU A 72 5.93 9.40 -0.72
CA LEU A 72 6.84 8.98 -1.79
C LEU A 72 6.36 7.71 -2.51
N ARG A 73 5.82 6.73 -1.77
CA ARG A 73 5.25 5.52 -2.39
C ARG A 73 4.00 5.80 -3.21
N ILE A 74 3.17 6.79 -2.83
CA ILE A 74 2.06 7.24 -3.70
C ILE A 74 2.62 7.83 -5.00
N ILE A 75 3.62 8.70 -4.91
CA ILE A 75 4.25 9.33 -6.07
C ILE A 75 4.86 8.27 -6.99
N PHE A 76 5.60 7.32 -6.44
CA PHE A 76 6.18 6.20 -7.20
C PHE A 76 5.09 5.39 -7.93
N ASN A 77 4.01 5.03 -7.24
CA ASN A 77 2.88 4.35 -7.87
C ASN A 77 2.27 5.19 -8.99
N ALA A 78 2.14 6.51 -8.83
CA ALA A 78 1.67 7.39 -9.89
C ALA A 78 2.63 7.45 -11.09
N MET A 79 3.95 7.39 -10.86
CA MET A 79 4.95 7.26 -11.95
C MET A 79 4.74 5.95 -12.73
N LEU A 80 4.54 4.83 -12.04
CA LEU A 80 4.26 3.54 -12.69
C LEU A 80 2.96 3.57 -13.50
N GLN A 81 1.89 4.17 -12.96
CA GLN A 81 0.63 4.32 -13.69
C GLN A 81 0.81 5.13 -14.98
N ARG A 82 1.54 6.25 -14.92
CA ARG A 82 1.82 7.08 -16.10
C ARG A 82 2.65 6.33 -17.15
N CYS A 83 3.67 5.58 -16.73
CA CYS A 83 4.62 4.96 -17.66
C CYS A 83 4.16 3.60 -18.20
N TYR A 84 3.39 2.83 -17.43
CA TYR A 84 3.17 1.41 -17.74
C TYR A 84 1.72 0.97 -17.79
N ASN A 85 0.75 1.81 -17.40
CA ASN A 85 -0.67 1.47 -17.51
C ASN A 85 -1.30 2.17 -18.73
N PRO A 86 -1.61 1.45 -19.83
CA PRO A 86 -2.26 2.03 -21.01
C PRO A 86 -3.63 2.68 -20.74
N ASN A 87 -4.32 2.27 -19.67
CA ASN A 87 -5.60 2.84 -19.26
C ASN A 87 -5.45 4.14 -18.46
N CYS A 88 -4.23 4.53 -18.09
CA CYS A 88 -3.99 5.81 -17.43
C CYS A 88 -4.18 6.96 -18.44
N LYS A 89 -4.97 7.98 -18.09
CA LYS A 89 -5.23 9.16 -18.95
C LYS A 89 -3.95 9.86 -19.44
N ASP A 90 -2.90 9.79 -18.61
CA ASP A 90 -1.63 10.45 -18.87
C ASP A 90 -0.68 9.55 -19.68
N TYR A 91 -0.98 8.26 -19.87
CA TYR A 91 -0.10 7.31 -20.55
C TYR A 91 0.39 7.80 -21.92
N LYS A 92 -0.47 8.50 -22.68
CA LYS A 92 -0.12 9.11 -23.96
C LYS A 92 1.06 10.09 -23.91
N TYR A 93 1.29 10.76 -22.78
CA TYR A 93 2.37 11.73 -22.57
C TYR A 93 3.61 11.12 -21.91
N TYR A 94 3.54 9.84 -21.52
CA TYR A 94 4.57 9.15 -20.75
C TYR A 94 4.87 7.81 -21.41
N GLY A 95 4.18 6.73 -21.02
CA GLY A 95 4.45 5.38 -21.51
C GLY A 95 4.41 5.24 -23.03
N ARG A 96 3.45 5.90 -23.71
CA ARG A 96 3.37 5.87 -25.18
C ARG A 96 4.58 6.51 -25.87
N ARG A 97 5.29 7.42 -25.18
CA ARG A 97 6.51 8.06 -25.67
C ARG A 97 7.77 7.25 -25.33
N GLY A 98 7.63 6.09 -24.67
CA GLY A 98 8.75 5.25 -24.25
C GLY A 98 9.40 5.65 -22.93
N ILE A 99 8.82 6.59 -22.18
CA ILE A 99 9.38 7.05 -20.90
C ILE A 99 9.20 5.98 -19.83
N LYS A 100 10.28 5.67 -19.11
CA LYS A 100 10.37 4.63 -18.09
C LYS A 100 10.62 5.18 -16.69
N VAL A 101 10.42 4.31 -15.72
CA VAL A 101 10.83 4.49 -14.32
C VAL A 101 12.07 3.65 -14.06
N CYS A 102 13.20 4.32 -13.83
CA CYS A 102 14.52 3.74 -13.58
C CYS A 102 14.82 3.64 -12.08
N PHE A 103 13.80 3.42 -11.26
CA PHE A 103 13.91 3.22 -9.82
C PHE A 103 13.16 1.96 -9.40
N THR A 104 13.65 1.28 -8.37
CA THR A 104 12.82 0.38 -7.56
C THR A 104 11.99 1.20 -6.57
N SER A 105 10.95 0.62 -5.96
CA SER A 105 10.11 1.37 -5.01
C SER A 105 10.92 1.88 -3.82
N ASP A 106 11.81 1.07 -3.25
CA ASP A 106 12.64 1.50 -2.11
C ASP A 106 13.83 2.34 -2.58
N GLY A 107 14.35 2.09 -3.78
CA GLY A 107 15.39 2.92 -4.40
C GLY A 107 14.94 4.36 -4.61
N PHE A 108 13.70 4.57 -5.07
CA PHE A 108 13.11 5.91 -5.18
C PHE A 108 13.01 6.61 -3.82
N VAL A 109 12.48 5.92 -2.80
CA VAL A 109 12.35 6.50 -1.45
C VAL A 109 13.72 6.89 -0.90
N ASN A 110 14.69 5.99 -0.97
CA ASN A 110 16.04 6.22 -0.48
C ASN A 110 16.74 7.37 -1.21
N TYR A 111 16.58 7.46 -2.52
CA TYR A 111 17.16 8.55 -3.31
C TYR A 111 16.58 9.91 -2.90
N VAL A 112 15.26 10.02 -2.77
CA VAL A 112 14.62 11.29 -2.40
C VAL A 112 14.97 11.73 -0.98
N VAL A 113 15.00 10.79 -0.03
CA VAL A 113 15.28 11.10 1.38
C VAL A 113 16.76 11.42 1.62
N ASN A 114 17.68 10.60 1.07
CA ASN A 114 19.10 10.67 1.44
C ASN A 114 19.98 11.41 0.43
N VAL A 115 19.52 11.59 -0.82
CA VAL A 115 20.29 12.30 -1.84
C VAL A 115 19.68 13.68 -2.07
N LEU A 116 18.38 13.74 -2.37
CA LEU A 116 17.70 15.01 -2.61
C LEU A 116 17.39 15.78 -1.32
N HIS A 117 17.30 15.09 -0.17
CA HIS A 117 16.90 15.68 1.11
C HIS A 117 15.57 16.45 1.03
N VAL A 118 14.62 15.94 0.24
CA VAL A 118 13.35 16.60 -0.05
C VAL A 118 12.22 15.97 0.77
N ASP A 119 11.41 16.84 1.37
CA ASP A 119 10.07 16.48 1.82
C ASP A 119 9.07 16.65 0.68
N PRO A 120 8.39 15.59 0.22
CA PRO A 120 7.51 15.66 -0.95
C PRO A 120 6.14 16.27 -0.65
N ARG A 121 5.85 16.65 0.60
CA ARG A 121 4.55 17.21 0.99
C ARG A 121 4.34 18.55 0.26
N ASP A 122 3.14 18.73 -0.30
CA ASP A 122 2.75 19.88 -1.13
C ASP A 122 3.57 20.10 -2.41
N LEU A 123 4.45 19.16 -2.75
CA LEU A 123 5.24 19.17 -3.98
C LEU A 123 4.71 18.15 -5.00
N THR A 124 5.00 18.43 -6.26
CA THR A 124 4.75 17.54 -7.39
C THR A 124 6.06 17.10 -7.99
N ILE A 125 6.17 15.81 -8.33
CA ILE A 125 7.31 15.32 -9.07
C ILE A 125 7.23 15.78 -10.54
N ASP A 126 8.32 16.36 -11.00
CA ASP A 126 8.53 16.80 -12.37
C ASP A 126 9.84 16.19 -12.90
N ARG A 127 9.97 16.11 -14.22
CA ARG A 127 11.25 15.75 -14.84
C ARG A 127 11.97 17.00 -15.29
N ILE A 128 13.29 17.05 -15.14
CA ILE A 128 14.08 18.21 -15.54
C ILE A 128 14.12 18.29 -17.07
N ASP A 129 14.56 17.20 -17.70
CA ASP A 129 14.31 16.87 -19.09
C ASP A 129 13.01 16.07 -19.21
N ASN A 130 12.02 16.69 -19.85
CA ASN A 130 10.70 16.11 -20.05
C ASN A 130 10.65 14.95 -21.05
N ASP A 131 11.70 14.80 -21.86
CA ASP A 131 11.84 13.73 -22.85
C ASP A 131 12.63 12.54 -22.27
N GLY A 132 13.35 12.76 -21.16
CA GLY A 132 14.05 11.73 -20.40
C GLY A 132 13.19 10.89 -19.45
N ASN A 133 13.82 9.92 -18.80
CA ASN A 133 13.17 8.97 -17.88
C ASN A 133 12.99 9.54 -16.46
N TYR A 134 12.21 8.84 -15.64
CA TYR A 134 12.33 9.01 -14.19
C TYR A 134 13.57 8.28 -13.69
N GLU A 135 14.67 8.99 -13.54
CA GLU A 135 15.97 8.47 -13.11
C GLU A 135 16.69 9.47 -12.20
N PRO A 136 17.76 9.06 -11.51
CA PRO A 136 18.63 10.00 -10.80
C PRO A 136 18.99 11.20 -11.70
N ASP A 137 19.12 12.37 -11.10
CA ASP A 137 19.42 13.63 -11.77
C ASP A 137 18.38 14.17 -12.78
N ASN A 138 17.41 13.36 -13.24
CA ASN A 138 16.32 13.84 -14.12
C ASN A 138 14.98 14.04 -13.40
N ILE A 139 14.95 14.02 -12.06
CA ILE A 139 13.74 14.29 -11.28
C ILE A 139 13.94 15.51 -10.39
N ARG A 140 12.87 16.28 -10.21
CA ARG A 140 12.79 17.36 -9.24
C ARG A 140 11.42 17.40 -8.59
N PHE A 141 11.35 17.98 -7.41
CA PHE A 141 10.09 18.28 -6.74
C PHE A 141 9.83 19.76 -6.82
N VAL A 142 8.67 20.12 -7.36
CA VAL A 142 8.27 21.51 -7.61
C VAL A 142 6.87 21.75 -7.08
N THR A 143 6.59 22.98 -6.64
CA THR A 143 5.23 23.36 -6.30
C THR A 143 4.32 23.28 -7.53
N MET A 144 3.02 23.13 -7.33
CA MET A 144 2.06 23.15 -8.44
C MET A 144 2.14 24.45 -9.26
N ARG A 145 2.41 25.58 -8.61
CA ARG A 145 2.57 26.88 -9.27
C ARG A 145 3.76 26.90 -10.22
N GLU A 146 4.89 26.37 -9.79
CA GLU A 146 6.10 26.26 -10.63
C GLU A 146 5.90 25.27 -11.78
N ASN A 147 5.29 24.12 -11.51
CA ASN A 147 4.98 23.13 -12.55
C ASN A 147 4.12 23.73 -13.67
N ASN A 148 3.08 24.51 -13.32
CA ASN A 148 2.23 25.16 -14.32
C ASN A 148 2.97 26.22 -15.13
N LYS A 149 3.87 26.99 -14.52
CA LYS A 149 4.74 27.92 -15.25
C LYS A 149 5.66 27.18 -16.23
N ASN A 150 6.23 26.05 -15.81
CA ASN A 150 7.12 25.24 -16.65
C ASN A 150 6.40 24.59 -17.85
N LYS A 151 5.09 24.30 -17.71
CA LYS A 151 4.25 23.83 -18.82
C LYS A 151 3.95 24.94 -19.84
N GLY A 152 3.73 26.17 -19.37
CA GLY A 152 3.45 27.32 -20.23
C GLY A 152 4.68 27.96 -20.87
N ALA A 153 5.87 27.71 -20.33
CA ALA A 153 7.15 28.23 -20.85
C ALA A 153 7.73 27.40 -22.01
N ARG A 154 6.94 26.52 -22.63
CA ARG A 154 7.37 25.74 -23.79
C ARG A 154 6.97 26.45 -25.07
N ARG A 155 8.00 26.69 -25.91
CA ARG A 155 7.97 27.17 -27.31
C ARG A 155 6.80 26.64 -28.12
#